data_AF-A0A0C3I1E2-F1
#
_entry.id   AF-A0A0C3I1E2-F1
#
_cell.length_a   1.000
_cell.length_b   1.000
_cell.length_c   1.000
_cell.angle_alpha   90.00
_cell.angle_beta   90.00
_cell.angle_gamma   90.00
#
_symmetry.space_group_name_H-M   'P 1'
#
loop_
_entity.id
_entity.type
_entity.pdbx_description
1 polymer ?
#
loop_
_entity_poly.entity_id
_entity_poly.type
_entity_poly.pdbx_seq_one_letter_code
_entity_poly.pdbx_strand_id
1 'polypeptide(L)'
;MCSAELSPTSILLLSAVTAGFLIQQFANLDIDKYPFPILGTVFSIQWIIALGLQYSGGIYHTFWAAQSIALLTVTVGLISLWANTLIYRAFFHPLNRFPGPYGAKLSKLWVLNKVVQSDLKLYQVADKLQKTYGDYVRTAVTDYGPSIEEFTSKLVERLDRTAGGATLVNEFCTHYAYDVMSSLAFGTSTRFIEGESNGKANIILKTIQKGIVHIAFLAHLPWALSMAETLWFLGGPLKSLREWSGDQVEARRHFESPRPDIIGHLLANTKDDKKGRILLHAEGRLIVGAGSDTTGSALAVLLTFMAYFHDYQEKLHDEVEKTFADKTYVCTQPQTLLDSIINEALRLCPPILFNSQRMAPKGGLRIGDIEIPEGTVCLLGPFTPHHDERNFLQANEFIPERWTSRPELIINKIAFIPFSMGPYMCPGKAVAMMEMRSVIAHLVQRYRIDFPKGANFDIQKYYSDIVDHFTAGIPDQELVFTPRNV
;
A
#
# COMPACT_ATOMS: atom_id res chain seq x y z
N MET A 1 57.44 -11.16 -20.66
CA MET A 1 56.13 -11.03 -19.99
C MET A 1 56.36 -10.32 -18.67
N CYS A 2 56.12 -9.01 -18.60
CA CYS A 2 56.25 -8.23 -17.38
C CYS A 2 54.86 -8.20 -16.73
N SER A 3 54.66 -8.96 -15.65
CA SER A 3 53.47 -8.83 -14.81
C SER A 3 53.54 -7.48 -14.10
N ALA A 4 52.67 -6.54 -14.46
CA ALA A 4 52.54 -5.29 -13.73
C ALA A 4 51.99 -5.60 -12.33
N GLU A 5 52.86 -5.65 -11.32
CA GLU A 5 52.43 -5.79 -9.92
C GLU A 5 51.64 -4.54 -9.53
N LEU A 6 50.36 -4.72 -9.22
CA LEU A 6 49.48 -3.66 -8.74
C LEU A 6 49.99 -3.15 -7.39
N SER A 7 50.16 -1.84 -7.26
CA SER A 7 50.58 -1.24 -5.99
C SER A 7 49.56 -1.50 -4.87
N PRO A 8 49.97 -1.57 -3.60
CA PRO A 8 49.06 -1.79 -2.46
C PRO A 8 47.91 -0.78 -2.39
N THR A 9 48.14 0.48 -2.80
CA THR A 9 47.09 1.51 -2.93
C THR A 9 46.13 1.19 -4.05
N SER A 10 46.61 0.73 -5.21
CA SER A 10 45.75 0.33 -6.33
C SER A 10 44.80 -0.80 -5.94
N ILE A 11 45.28 -1.79 -5.19
CA ILE A 11 44.46 -2.92 -4.70
C ILE A 11 43.37 -2.43 -3.74
N LEU A 12 43.72 -1.53 -2.81
CA LEU A 12 42.79 -0.95 -1.84
C LEU A 12 41.70 -0.09 -2.50
N LEU A 13 42.05 0.65 -3.55
CA LEU A 13 41.08 1.43 -4.32
C LEU A 13 40.18 0.54 -5.17
N LEU A 14 40.73 -0.52 -5.77
CA LEU A 14 39.96 -1.47 -6.55
C LEU A 14 38.92 -2.20 -5.68
N SER A 15 39.31 -2.62 -4.47
CA SER A 15 38.42 -3.27 -3.51
C SER A 15 37.30 -2.34 -3.02
N ALA A 16 37.57 -1.04 -2.87
CA ALA A 16 36.55 -0.05 -2.54
C ALA A 16 35.54 0.13 -3.68
N VAL A 17 35.98 0.10 -4.94
CA VAL A 17 35.09 0.14 -6.11
C VAL A 17 34.18 -1.09 -6.15
N THR A 18 34.73 -2.30 -5.98
CA THR A 18 33.94 -3.55 -5.94
C THR A 18 33.00 -3.58 -4.75
N ALA A 19 33.42 -3.12 -3.57
CA ALA A 19 32.54 -3.03 -2.40
C ALA A 19 31.34 -2.09 -2.68
N GLY A 20 31.59 -0.91 -3.26
CA GLY A 20 30.52 0.02 -3.66
C GLY A 20 29.55 -0.60 -4.67
N PHE A 21 30.06 -1.40 -5.61
CA PHE A 21 29.23 -2.11 -6.59
C PHE A 21 28.39 -3.23 -5.95
N LEU A 22 28.99 -4.04 -5.07
CA LEU A 22 28.32 -5.17 -4.41
C LEU A 22 27.25 -4.69 -3.42
N ILE A 23 27.52 -3.61 -2.67
CA ILE A 23 26.54 -3.03 -1.73
C ILE A 23 25.26 -2.62 -2.46
N GLN A 24 25.37 -2.04 -3.67
CA GLN A 24 24.21 -1.71 -4.49
C GLN A 24 23.39 -2.95 -4.87
N GLN A 25 24.07 -3.99 -5.36
CA GLN A 25 23.45 -5.22 -5.90
C GLN A 25 22.72 -6.02 -4.81
N PHE A 26 23.28 -6.10 -3.60
CA PHE A 26 22.75 -6.96 -2.54
C PHE A 26 21.87 -6.24 -1.52
N ALA A 27 22.00 -4.92 -1.35
CA ALA A 27 21.33 -4.22 -0.25
C ALA A 27 20.16 -3.31 -0.68
N ASN A 28 19.90 -3.11 -1.99
CA ASN A 28 18.84 -2.22 -2.50
C ASN A 28 18.75 -0.89 -1.72
N LEU A 29 19.90 -0.34 -1.36
CA LEU A 29 20.03 0.78 -0.44
C LEU A 29 19.64 2.09 -1.15
N ASP A 30 18.52 2.70 -0.73
CA ASP A 30 18.14 4.03 -1.16
C ASP A 30 18.93 5.07 -0.33
N ILE A 31 20.08 5.48 -0.85
CA ILE A 31 21.05 6.39 -0.20
C ILE A 31 20.38 7.69 0.27
N ASP A 32 19.33 8.13 -0.44
CA ASP A 32 18.57 9.34 -0.12
C ASP A 32 17.76 9.22 1.19
N LYS A 33 17.60 8.01 1.77
CA LYS A 33 16.85 7.77 3.02
C LYS A 33 17.69 7.84 4.29
N TYR A 34 19.02 7.67 4.20
CA TYR A 34 19.88 7.49 5.38
C TYR A 34 21.14 8.38 5.36
N PRO A 35 21.03 9.71 5.17
CA PRO A 35 22.21 10.57 5.04
C PRO A 35 23.11 10.55 6.27
N PHE A 36 22.54 10.61 7.48
CA PHE A 36 23.33 10.65 8.72
C PHE A 36 23.96 9.30 9.11
N PRO A 37 23.24 8.16 9.04
CA PRO A 37 23.86 6.85 9.24
C PRO A 37 24.98 6.57 8.24
N ILE A 38 24.79 6.92 6.96
CA ILE A 38 25.83 6.74 5.94
C ILE A 38 27.06 7.59 6.27
N LEU A 39 26.89 8.86 6.65
CA LEU A 39 28.00 9.71 7.10
C LEU A 39 28.72 9.11 8.32
N GLY A 40 27.98 8.58 9.30
CA GLY A 40 28.54 7.91 10.45
C GLY A 40 29.32 6.64 10.09
N THR A 41 28.78 5.80 9.20
CA THR A 41 29.45 4.58 8.72
C THR A 41 30.69 4.90 7.88
N VAL A 42 30.61 5.90 7.01
CA VAL A 42 31.73 6.42 6.20
C VAL A 42 32.87 6.90 7.09
N PHE A 43 32.55 7.67 8.13
CA PHE A 43 33.53 8.16 9.09
C PHE A 43 34.15 7.00 9.89
N SER A 44 33.32 6.07 10.39
CA SER A 44 33.81 4.89 11.12
C SER A 44 34.72 4.00 10.25
N ILE A 45 34.34 3.72 9.00
CA ILE A 45 35.15 2.94 8.07
C ILE A 45 36.46 3.66 7.73
N GLN A 46 36.43 4.97 7.52
CA GLN A 46 37.63 5.77 7.30
C GLN A 46 38.60 5.65 8.48
N TRP A 47 38.12 5.75 9.72
CA TRP A 47 38.95 5.58 10.92
C TRP A 47 39.52 4.16 11.05
N ILE A 48 38.73 3.14 10.78
CA ILE A 48 39.17 1.74 10.82
C ILE A 48 40.27 1.49 9.79
N ILE A 49 40.10 1.97 8.55
CA ILE A 49 41.12 1.84 7.50
C ILE A 49 42.38 2.60 7.87
N ALA A 50 42.26 3.84 8.39
CA ALA A 50 43.42 4.63 8.80
C ALA A 50 44.22 3.97 9.94
N LEU A 51 43.55 3.40 10.95
CA LEU A 51 44.19 2.67 12.04
C LEU A 51 44.85 1.38 11.55
N GLY A 52 44.19 0.64 10.65
CA GLY A 52 44.75 -0.58 10.05
C GLY A 52 46.03 -0.31 9.25
N LEU A 53 46.04 0.77 8.45
CA LEU A 53 47.22 1.20 7.68
C LEU A 53 48.40 1.64 8.57
N GLN A 54 48.12 2.23 9.73
CA GLN A 54 49.15 2.61 10.71
C GLN A 54 49.73 1.38 11.43
N TYR A 55 48.88 0.41 11.77
CA TYR A 55 49.29 -0.80 12.50
C TYR A 55 50.03 -1.81 11.61
N SER A 56 49.75 -1.85 10.31
CA SER A 56 50.36 -2.81 9.39
C SER A 56 51.85 -2.58 9.09
N GLY A 57 52.45 -1.51 9.63
CA GLY A 57 53.89 -1.26 9.54
C GLY A 57 54.45 -1.14 8.11
N GLY A 58 53.60 -0.79 7.14
CA GLY A 58 53.97 -0.63 5.72
C GLY A 58 54.26 0.81 5.33
N ILE A 59 54.27 1.11 4.02
CA ILE A 59 54.67 2.40 3.40
C ILE A 59 53.94 3.66 3.97
N TYR A 60 52.86 3.51 4.75
CA TYR A 60 51.99 4.57 5.25
C TYR A 60 52.13 4.83 6.76
N HIS A 61 53.37 4.90 7.27
CA HIS A 61 53.65 5.05 8.71
C HIS A 61 53.23 6.39 9.33
N THR A 62 53.10 7.47 8.56
CA THR A 62 52.73 8.77 9.11
C THR A 62 51.21 8.90 9.24
N PHE A 63 50.76 9.46 10.37
CA PHE A 63 49.34 9.65 10.66
C PHE A 63 48.58 10.30 9.49
N TRP A 64 49.14 11.37 8.94
CA TRP A 64 48.54 12.11 7.82
C TRP A 64 48.52 11.34 6.50
N ALA A 65 49.51 10.49 6.23
CA ALA A 65 49.51 9.65 5.02
C ALA A 65 48.43 8.56 5.09
N ALA A 66 48.31 7.88 6.24
CA ALA A 66 47.28 6.87 6.46
C ALA A 66 45.86 7.48 6.39
N GLN A 67 45.65 8.66 6.98
CA GLN A 67 44.37 9.38 6.90
C GLN A 67 44.01 9.81 5.48
N SER A 68 44.99 10.31 4.72
CA SER A 68 44.77 10.75 3.33
C SER A 68 44.37 9.58 2.43
N ILE A 69 45.00 8.42 2.61
CA ILE A 69 44.69 7.22 1.82
C ILE A 69 43.35 6.62 2.24
N ALA A 70 43.05 6.55 3.54
CA ALA A 70 41.74 6.09 4.01
C ALA A 70 40.60 6.96 3.49
N LEU A 71 40.77 8.29 3.51
CA LEU A 71 39.81 9.24 2.95
C LEU A 71 39.64 9.03 1.44
N LEU A 72 40.73 8.86 0.70
CA LEU A 72 40.69 8.59 -0.74
C LEU A 72 39.94 7.28 -1.04
N THR A 73 40.23 6.21 -0.30
CA THR A 73 39.58 4.89 -0.46
C THR A 73 38.08 4.96 -0.22
N VAL A 74 37.65 5.59 0.87
CA VAL A 74 36.23 5.74 1.19
C VAL A 74 35.53 6.65 0.17
N THR A 75 36.18 7.72 -0.27
CA THR A 75 35.65 8.62 -1.30
C THR A 75 35.45 7.89 -2.63
N VAL A 76 36.41 7.07 -3.05
CA VAL A 76 36.30 6.25 -4.27
C VAL A 76 35.18 5.21 -4.15
N GLY A 77 35.05 4.56 -2.99
CA GLY A 77 33.94 3.64 -2.73
C GLY A 77 32.57 4.32 -2.79
N LEU A 78 32.44 5.52 -2.23
CA LEU A 78 31.22 6.32 -2.30
C LEU A 78 30.90 6.76 -3.72
N ILE A 79 31.89 7.26 -4.46
CA ILE A 79 31.70 7.67 -5.86
C ILE A 79 31.24 6.47 -6.69
N SER A 80 31.85 5.29 -6.50
CA SER A 80 31.45 4.04 -7.16
C SER A 80 29.99 3.70 -6.87
N LEU A 81 29.59 3.75 -5.59
CA LEU A 81 28.22 3.49 -5.16
C LEU A 81 27.21 4.48 -5.78
N TRP A 82 27.50 5.78 -5.72
CA TRP A 82 26.65 6.82 -6.31
C TRP A 82 26.54 6.70 -7.83
N ALA A 83 27.65 6.46 -8.52
CA ALA A 83 27.65 6.26 -9.96
C ALA A 83 26.81 5.04 -10.35
N ASN A 84 26.96 3.93 -9.63
CA ASN A 84 26.17 2.71 -9.87
C ASN A 84 24.68 2.94 -9.61
N THR A 85 24.31 3.65 -8.54
CA THR A 85 22.92 4.04 -8.27
C THR A 85 22.32 4.85 -9.41
N LEU A 86 23.05 5.84 -9.91
CA LEU A 86 22.58 6.71 -10.98
C LEU A 86 22.42 5.94 -12.30
N ILE A 87 23.36 5.04 -12.62
CA ILE A 87 23.30 4.16 -13.79
C ILE A 87 22.09 3.22 -13.68
N TYR A 88 21.88 2.59 -12.52
CA TYR A 88 20.72 1.74 -12.26
C TYR A 88 19.41 2.52 -12.43
N ARG A 89 19.28 3.69 -11.81
CA ARG A 89 18.08 4.54 -11.89
C ARG A 89 17.78 5.04 -13.29
N ALA A 90 18.82 5.33 -14.07
CA ALA A 90 18.70 5.78 -15.45
C ALA A 90 18.22 4.68 -16.40
N PHE A 91 18.82 3.48 -16.30
CA PHE A 91 18.72 2.47 -17.36
C PHE A 91 18.02 1.17 -16.94
N PHE A 92 18.07 0.78 -15.67
CA PHE A 92 17.64 -0.54 -15.21
C PHE A 92 16.45 -0.51 -14.24
N HIS A 93 16.12 0.66 -13.70
CA HIS A 93 14.98 0.80 -12.80
C HIS A 93 13.66 0.51 -13.54
N PRO A 94 12.74 -0.32 -12.99
CA PRO A 94 11.48 -0.71 -13.66
C PRO A 94 10.65 0.47 -14.17
N LEU A 95 10.67 1.57 -13.42
CA LEU A 95 10.01 2.84 -13.78
C LEU A 95 10.83 3.78 -14.70
N ASN A 96 11.86 3.31 -15.42
CA ASN A 96 12.64 4.15 -16.35
C ASN A 96 11.84 4.55 -17.61
N ARG A 97 10.86 3.72 -18.00
CA ARG A 97 9.95 3.90 -19.14
C ARG A 97 8.91 5.00 -18.93
N PHE A 98 8.66 5.39 -17.69
CA PHE A 98 7.68 6.45 -17.41
C PHE A 98 8.22 7.82 -17.88
N PRO A 99 7.35 8.64 -18.52
CA PRO A 99 7.73 9.95 -18.99
C PRO A 99 7.96 10.90 -17.81
N GLY A 100 8.91 11.82 -17.98
CA GLY A 100 9.26 12.79 -16.96
C GLY A 100 10.67 13.36 -17.13
N PRO A 101 11.00 14.43 -16.41
CA PRO A 101 12.31 15.07 -16.46
C PRO A 101 13.42 14.09 -16.08
N TYR A 102 14.51 14.06 -16.86
CA TYR A 102 15.60 13.11 -16.64
C TYR A 102 16.20 13.23 -15.23
N GLY A 103 16.33 14.46 -14.70
CA GLY A 103 16.80 14.67 -13.32
C GLY A 103 15.88 14.07 -12.24
N ALA A 104 14.56 14.03 -12.47
CA ALA A 104 13.59 13.41 -11.57
C ALA A 104 13.73 11.88 -11.54
N LYS A 105 14.25 11.27 -12.62
CA LYS A 105 14.55 9.84 -12.70
C LYS A 105 15.76 9.47 -11.84
N LEU A 106 16.71 10.40 -11.70
CA LEU A 106 18.01 10.15 -11.08
C LEU A 106 18.05 10.43 -9.58
N SER A 107 17.46 11.54 -9.12
CA SER A 107 17.58 11.96 -7.73
C SER A 107 16.43 12.84 -7.24
N LYS A 108 16.09 12.72 -5.96
CA LYS A 108 15.15 13.61 -5.25
C LYS A 108 15.68 15.06 -5.14
N LEU A 109 16.98 15.28 -5.28
CA LEU A 109 17.58 16.62 -5.32
C LEU A 109 17.03 17.45 -6.48
N TRP A 110 16.58 16.82 -7.56
CA TRP A 110 15.91 17.52 -8.66
C TRP A 110 14.59 18.15 -8.21
N VAL A 111 13.79 17.42 -7.42
CA VAL A 111 12.52 17.94 -6.87
C VAL A 111 12.80 19.07 -5.89
N LEU A 112 13.80 18.90 -5.02
CA LEU A 112 14.23 19.94 -4.09
C LEU A 112 14.66 21.23 -4.82
N ASN A 113 15.44 21.11 -5.89
CA ASN A 113 15.81 22.25 -6.73
C ASN A 113 14.57 22.93 -7.34
N LYS A 114 13.56 22.16 -7.76
CA LYS A 114 12.30 22.73 -8.26
C LYS A 114 11.46 23.39 -7.19
N VAL A 115 11.47 22.87 -5.96
CA VAL A 115 10.84 23.51 -4.80
C VAL A 115 11.48 24.87 -4.53
N VAL A 116 12.81 24.96 -4.56
CA VAL A 116 13.53 26.23 -4.37
C VAL A 116 13.26 27.20 -5.54
N GLN A 117 13.36 26.74 -6.79
CA GLN A 117 13.14 27.57 -7.98
C GLN A 117 11.69 28.07 -8.12
N SER A 118 10.73 27.32 -7.59
CA SER A 118 9.31 27.67 -7.63
C SER A 118 8.85 28.44 -6.39
N ASP A 119 9.76 28.80 -5.47
CA ASP A 119 9.41 29.47 -4.22
C ASP A 119 8.32 28.70 -3.45
N LEU A 120 8.58 27.41 -3.24
CA LEU A 120 7.69 26.43 -2.59
C LEU A 120 6.36 26.14 -3.33
N LYS A 121 6.18 26.58 -4.59
CA LYS A 121 4.96 26.35 -5.39
C LYS A 121 5.04 25.07 -6.24
N LEU A 122 5.35 23.94 -5.60
CA LEU A 122 5.56 22.66 -6.28
C LEU A 122 4.35 22.19 -7.09
N TYR A 123 3.12 22.55 -6.69
CA TYR A 123 1.90 22.21 -7.42
C TYR A 123 1.86 22.80 -8.84
N GLN A 124 2.41 23.99 -9.06
CA GLN A 124 2.51 24.61 -10.39
C GLN A 124 3.54 23.90 -11.26
N VAL A 125 4.62 23.42 -10.63
CA VAL A 125 5.62 22.59 -11.31
C VAL A 125 5.00 21.25 -11.70
N ALA A 126 4.24 20.61 -10.80
CA ALA A 126 3.53 19.36 -11.09
C ALA A 126 2.52 19.50 -12.24
N ASP A 127 1.70 20.56 -12.24
CA ASP A 127 0.76 20.89 -13.32
C ASP A 127 1.48 21.07 -14.67
N LYS A 128 2.60 21.81 -14.67
CA LYS A 128 3.42 21.98 -15.88
C LYS A 128 4.03 20.67 -16.37
N LEU A 129 4.47 19.81 -15.46
CA LEU A 129 5.03 18.51 -15.80
C LEU A 129 3.96 17.59 -16.38
N GLN A 130 2.76 17.55 -15.80
CA GLN A 130 1.64 16.78 -16.33
C GLN A 130 1.28 17.23 -17.75
N LYS A 131 1.22 18.54 -18.00
CA LYS A 131 1.00 19.09 -19.34
C LYS A 131 2.10 18.74 -20.35
N THR A 132 3.33 18.52 -19.89
CA THR A 132 4.49 18.25 -20.76
C THR A 132 4.71 16.75 -21.01
N TYR A 133 4.45 15.91 -20.01
CA TYR A 133 4.83 14.49 -20.00
C TYR A 133 3.63 13.53 -19.95
N GLY A 134 2.41 14.05 -19.81
CA GLY A 134 1.17 13.27 -19.78
C GLY A 134 0.66 12.97 -18.37
N ASP A 135 -0.34 12.09 -18.29
CA ASP A 135 -1.14 11.85 -17.08
C ASP A 135 -0.35 11.27 -15.89
N TYR A 136 0.78 10.62 -16.16
CA TYR A 136 1.64 10.03 -15.14
C TYR A 136 3.06 10.57 -15.26
N VAL A 137 3.47 11.35 -14.25
CA VAL A 137 4.83 11.87 -14.13
C VAL A 137 5.49 11.30 -12.88
N ARG A 138 6.62 10.62 -13.06
CA ARG A 138 7.37 10.02 -11.94
C ARG A 138 8.02 11.11 -11.06
N THR A 139 7.61 11.19 -9.80
CA THR A 139 8.17 12.13 -8.80
C THR A 139 8.62 11.47 -7.47
N ALA A 140 8.66 10.13 -7.42
CA ALA A 140 8.96 9.22 -6.29
C ALA A 140 7.78 8.93 -5.34
N VAL A 141 7.58 7.64 -5.02
CA VAL A 141 6.58 7.11 -4.07
C VAL A 141 7.29 6.07 -3.19
N THR A 142 6.96 6.00 -1.89
CA THR A 142 7.39 4.90 -1.02
C THR A 142 6.72 3.62 -1.51
N ASP A 143 7.50 2.66 -1.98
CA ASP A 143 6.99 1.40 -2.52
C ASP A 143 6.62 0.45 -1.38
N TYR A 144 5.32 0.24 -1.16
CA TYR A 144 4.78 -0.73 -0.21
C TYR A 144 4.68 -2.14 -0.81
N GLY A 145 4.90 -2.29 -2.12
CA GLY A 145 4.75 -3.54 -2.85
C GLY A 145 5.49 -4.73 -2.22
N PRO A 146 6.79 -4.63 -1.89
CA PRO A 146 7.53 -5.73 -1.28
C PRO A 146 6.93 -6.24 0.04
N SER A 147 6.37 -5.34 0.86
CA SER A 147 5.73 -5.74 2.11
C SER A 147 4.40 -6.45 1.86
N ILE A 148 3.63 -6.00 0.88
CA ILE A 148 2.36 -6.62 0.49
C ILE A 148 2.62 -8.02 -0.07
N GLU A 149 3.60 -8.18 -0.97
CA GLU A 149 3.99 -9.49 -1.52
C GLU A 149 4.46 -10.48 -0.43
N GLU A 150 5.16 -9.99 0.60
CA GLU A 150 5.56 -10.81 1.76
C GLU A 150 4.34 -11.35 2.52
N PHE A 151 3.32 -10.52 2.78
CA PHE A 151 2.08 -10.96 3.42
C PHE A 151 1.27 -11.89 2.52
N THR A 152 1.22 -11.63 1.21
CA THR A 152 0.54 -12.51 0.25
C THR A 152 1.21 -13.88 0.20
N SER A 153 2.54 -13.95 0.30
CA SER A 153 3.26 -15.22 0.39
C SER A 153 2.88 -16.00 1.65
N LYS A 154 2.81 -15.34 2.81
CA LYS A 154 2.32 -15.97 4.07
C LYS A 154 0.87 -16.44 3.96
N LEU A 155 0.04 -15.69 3.24
CA LEU A 155 -1.36 -16.03 2.96
C LEU A 155 -1.46 -17.33 2.14
N VAL A 156 -0.65 -17.42 1.07
CA VAL A 156 -0.53 -18.62 0.24
C VAL A 156 0.01 -19.81 1.05
N GLU A 157 1.05 -19.62 1.86
CA GLU A 157 1.59 -20.67 2.72
C GLU A 157 0.54 -21.22 3.71
N ARG A 158 -0.33 -20.35 4.23
CA ARG A 158 -1.46 -20.79 5.08
C ARG A 158 -2.42 -21.68 4.28
N LEU A 159 -2.78 -21.28 3.07
CA LEU A 159 -3.67 -22.07 2.21
C LEU A 159 -3.04 -23.39 1.77
N ASP A 160 -1.73 -23.43 1.51
CA ASP A 160 -1.02 -24.68 1.20
C ASP A 160 -1.16 -25.71 2.34
N ARG A 161 -1.21 -25.25 3.61
CA ARG A 161 -1.42 -26.13 4.78
C ARG A 161 -2.86 -26.60 4.94
N THR A 162 -3.83 -25.86 4.41
CA THR A 162 -5.27 -26.16 4.51
C THR A 162 -5.90 -26.54 3.16
N ALA A 163 -5.07 -26.81 2.14
CA ALA A 163 -5.51 -27.00 0.76
C ALA A 163 -6.53 -28.15 0.64
N GLY A 164 -7.57 -27.94 -0.16
CA GLY A 164 -8.69 -28.88 -0.32
C GLY A 164 -9.75 -28.86 0.80
N GLY A 165 -9.53 -28.13 1.90
CA GLY A 165 -10.54 -27.84 2.91
C GLY A 165 -11.42 -26.63 2.54
N ALA A 166 -12.67 -26.63 3.01
CA ALA A 166 -13.52 -25.45 2.94
C ALA A 166 -12.93 -24.35 3.85
N THR A 167 -12.73 -23.15 3.29
CA THR A 167 -12.15 -22.00 3.98
C THR A 167 -13.16 -20.86 3.97
N LEU A 168 -13.49 -20.33 5.15
CA LEU A 168 -14.30 -19.13 5.30
C LEU A 168 -13.51 -17.90 4.80
N VAL A 169 -13.84 -17.40 3.60
CA VAL A 169 -13.02 -16.36 2.96
C VAL A 169 -13.14 -15.00 3.62
N ASN A 170 -14.28 -14.69 4.24
CA ASN A 170 -14.51 -13.42 4.93
C ASN A 170 -13.50 -13.22 6.08
N GLU A 171 -13.35 -14.23 6.94
CA GLU A 171 -12.39 -14.23 8.05
C GLU A 171 -10.96 -14.18 7.52
N PHE A 172 -10.66 -14.99 6.52
CA PHE A 172 -9.34 -15.10 5.91
C PHE A 172 -8.86 -13.77 5.28
N CYS A 173 -9.70 -13.13 4.47
CA CYS A 173 -9.39 -11.84 3.85
C CYS A 173 -9.29 -10.71 4.87
N THR A 174 -10.13 -10.73 5.91
CA THR A 174 -10.05 -9.75 7.01
C THR A 174 -8.73 -9.89 7.77
N HIS A 175 -8.33 -11.11 8.12
CA HIS A 175 -7.04 -11.38 8.77
C HIS A 175 -5.85 -10.91 7.94
N TYR A 176 -5.90 -11.14 6.62
CA TYR A 176 -4.88 -10.64 5.69
C TYR A 176 -4.75 -9.11 5.75
N ALA A 177 -5.84 -8.41 5.47
CA ALA A 177 -5.84 -6.96 5.39
C ALA A 177 -5.54 -6.31 6.76
N TYR A 178 -5.87 -6.98 7.86
CA TYR A 178 -5.54 -6.54 9.22
C TYR A 178 -4.04 -6.63 9.52
N ASP A 179 -3.39 -7.73 9.16
CA ASP A 179 -1.95 -7.88 9.35
C ASP A 179 -1.15 -6.92 8.45
N VAL A 180 -1.56 -6.77 7.18
CA VAL A 180 -0.94 -5.81 6.24
C VAL A 180 -1.02 -4.41 6.80
N MET A 181 -2.22 -3.94 7.17
CA MET A 181 -2.39 -2.56 7.65
C MET A 181 -1.77 -2.32 9.02
N SER A 182 -1.77 -3.31 9.92
CA SER A 182 -1.05 -3.19 11.19
C SER A 182 0.45 -3.00 10.97
N SER A 183 1.03 -3.73 10.02
CA SER A 183 2.43 -3.61 9.64
C SER A 183 2.74 -2.29 8.93
N LEU A 184 1.91 -1.87 7.97
CA LEU A 184 2.09 -0.60 7.27
C LEU A 184 1.86 0.61 8.19
N ALA A 185 0.99 0.48 9.20
CA ALA A 185 0.72 1.52 10.18
C ALA A 185 1.83 1.61 11.25
N PHE A 186 2.16 0.49 11.90
CA PHE A 186 2.98 0.45 13.11
C PHE A 186 4.31 -0.32 12.96
N GLY A 187 4.66 -0.76 11.75
CA GLY A 187 5.86 -1.58 11.51
C GLY A 187 5.82 -3.00 12.08
N THR A 188 4.70 -3.41 12.70
CA THR A 188 4.53 -4.73 13.32
C THR A 188 3.20 -5.38 12.90
N SER A 189 3.23 -6.68 12.63
CA SER A 189 2.04 -7.47 12.29
C SER A 189 1.42 -8.10 13.54
N THR A 190 0.10 -8.33 13.50
CA THR A 190 -0.64 -9.08 14.52
C THR A 190 -0.62 -10.60 14.32
N ARG A 191 -0.06 -11.08 13.21
CA ARG A 191 0.17 -12.49 12.88
C ARG A 191 -1.12 -13.34 12.87
N PHE A 192 -2.25 -12.73 12.49
CA PHE A 192 -3.49 -13.46 12.23
C PHE A 192 -3.38 -14.45 11.08
N ILE A 193 -2.68 -14.08 10.00
CA ILE A 193 -2.47 -14.96 8.84
C ILE A 193 -1.74 -16.23 9.29
N GLU A 194 -0.76 -16.10 10.18
CA GLU A 194 0.06 -17.21 10.67
C GLU A 194 -0.65 -18.08 11.72
N GLY A 195 -1.82 -17.65 12.21
CA GLY A 195 -2.56 -18.35 13.27
C GLY A 195 -1.99 -18.12 14.68
N GLU A 196 -1.05 -17.18 14.83
CA GLU A 196 -0.32 -16.91 16.08
C GLU A 196 -0.79 -15.60 16.75
N SER A 197 -1.96 -15.09 16.37
CA SER A 197 -2.50 -13.85 16.93
C SER A 197 -2.77 -13.96 18.43
N ASN A 198 -2.50 -12.87 19.15
CA ASN A 198 -2.75 -12.81 20.60
C ASN A 198 -4.25 -12.60 20.92
N GLY A 199 -4.68 -12.97 22.13
CA GLY A 199 -6.07 -12.83 22.55
C GLY A 199 -6.59 -11.39 22.52
N LYS A 200 -5.71 -10.40 22.74
CA LYS A 200 -6.07 -8.97 22.66
C LYS A 200 -6.36 -8.54 21.23
N ALA A 201 -5.55 -8.92 20.25
CA ALA A 201 -5.74 -8.64 18.84
C ALA A 201 -7.08 -9.20 18.36
N ASN A 202 -7.40 -10.44 18.74
CA ASN A 202 -8.70 -11.06 18.46
C ASN A 202 -9.88 -10.25 19.02
N ILE A 203 -9.78 -9.77 20.26
CA ILE A 203 -10.81 -8.93 20.88
C ILE A 203 -10.94 -7.60 20.13
N ILE A 204 -9.83 -6.97 19.74
CA ILE A 204 -9.83 -5.69 19.03
C ILE A 204 -10.42 -5.84 17.63
N LEU A 205 -10.02 -6.86 16.87
CA LEU A 205 -10.59 -7.11 15.54
C LEU A 205 -12.11 -7.32 15.63
N LYS A 206 -12.57 -8.17 16.56
CA LYS A 206 -14.01 -8.37 16.81
C LYS A 206 -14.71 -7.08 17.27
N THR A 207 -14.02 -6.23 18.01
CA THR A 207 -14.54 -4.92 18.45
C THR A 207 -14.69 -3.97 17.28
N ILE A 208 -13.75 -3.97 16.33
CA ILE A 208 -13.83 -3.18 15.10
C ILE A 208 -15.03 -3.66 14.28
N GLN A 209 -15.11 -4.96 13.98
CA GLN A 209 -16.20 -5.54 13.18
C GLN A 209 -17.58 -5.32 13.80
N LYS A 210 -17.75 -5.56 15.11
CA LYS A 210 -19.02 -5.31 15.80
C LYS A 210 -19.31 -3.82 15.97
N GLY A 211 -18.28 -3.00 16.09
CA GLY A 211 -18.39 -1.55 16.26
C GLY A 211 -18.97 -0.88 15.01
N ILE A 212 -18.61 -1.38 13.82
CA ILE A 212 -19.12 -0.93 12.53
C ILE A 212 -20.66 -1.01 12.45
N VAL A 213 -21.26 -2.11 12.93
CA VAL A 213 -22.72 -2.24 13.05
C VAL A 213 -23.34 -1.15 13.93
N HIS A 214 -22.68 -0.76 15.03
CA HIS A 214 -23.18 0.31 15.90
C HIS A 214 -22.97 1.70 15.26
N ILE A 215 -21.89 1.89 14.50
CA ILE A 215 -21.66 3.11 13.70
C ILE A 215 -22.79 3.29 12.69
N ALA A 216 -23.28 2.22 12.06
CA ALA A 216 -24.42 2.30 11.14
C ALA A 216 -25.64 2.99 11.77
N PHE A 217 -26.04 2.57 12.98
CA PHE A 217 -27.15 3.20 13.70
C PHE A 217 -26.86 4.65 14.10
N LEU A 218 -25.63 4.93 14.53
CA LEU A 218 -25.24 6.25 15.05
C LEU A 218 -24.90 7.26 13.95
N ALA A 219 -24.50 6.82 12.75
CA ALA A 219 -24.09 7.68 11.63
C ALA A 219 -25.23 8.56 11.10
N HIS A 220 -26.48 8.11 11.28
CA HIS A 220 -27.67 8.90 10.96
C HIS A 220 -28.01 9.95 12.04
N LEU A 221 -27.32 9.91 13.18
CA LEU A 221 -27.46 10.84 14.30
C LEU A 221 -26.07 11.43 14.63
N PRO A 222 -25.57 12.43 13.87
CA PRO A 222 -24.22 12.96 14.06
C PRO A 222 -23.91 13.43 15.50
N TRP A 223 -24.92 13.90 16.23
CA TRP A 223 -24.81 14.26 17.64
C TRP A 223 -24.59 13.04 18.55
N ALA A 224 -25.16 11.88 18.22
CA ALA A 224 -25.04 10.65 19.00
C ALA A 224 -23.64 10.04 18.84
N LEU A 225 -23.06 10.08 17.63
CA LEU A 225 -21.64 9.74 17.43
C LEU A 225 -20.72 10.67 18.23
N SER A 226 -20.96 11.98 18.16
CA SER A 226 -20.19 12.98 18.92
C SER A 226 -20.29 12.72 20.43
N MET A 227 -21.47 12.34 20.91
CA MET A 227 -21.71 12.02 22.31
C MET A 227 -21.03 10.70 22.73
N ALA A 228 -21.12 9.65 21.91
CA ALA A 228 -20.42 8.37 22.15
C ALA A 228 -18.90 8.55 22.18
N GLU A 229 -18.35 9.37 21.28
CA GLU A 229 -16.93 9.74 21.28
C GLU A 229 -16.54 10.58 22.50
N THR A 230 -17.44 11.39 23.04
CA THR A 230 -17.19 12.21 24.24
C THR A 230 -17.24 11.36 25.51
N LEU A 231 -18.19 10.43 25.59
CA LEU A 231 -18.47 9.59 26.77
C LEU A 231 -17.69 8.26 26.79
N TRP A 232 -16.67 8.11 25.93
CA TRP A 232 -15.85 6.90 25.84
C TRP A 232 -15.22 6.47 27.18
N PHE A 233 -14.98 7.42 28.09
CA PHE A 233 -14.36 7.18 29.40
C PHE A 233 -15.28 6.40 30.37
N LEU A 234 -16.58 6.29 30.07
CA LEU A 234 -17.55 5.53 30.86
C LEU A 234 -17.38 4.00 30.73
N GLY A 235 -16.47 3.53 29.86
CA GLY A 235 -16.13 2.11 29.68
C GLY A 235 -16.65 1.51 28.37
N GLY A 236 -16.52 0.19 28.25
CA GLY A 236 -17.01 -0.55 27.09
C GLY A 236 -16.05 -0.62 25.88
N PRO A 237 -16.54 -1.08 24.72
CA PRO A 237 -15.70 -1.41 23.56
C PRO A 237 -14.91 -0.21 22.99
N LEU A 238 -15.50 0.99 23.01
CA LEU A 238 -14.84 2.22 22.53
C LEU A 238 -13.63 2.61 23.39
N LYS A 239 -13.69 2.33 24.71
CA LYS A 239 -12.55 2.52 25.60
C LYS A 239 -11.42 1.59 25.24
N SER A 240 -11.71 0.29 25.09
CA SER A 240 -10.70 -0.71 24.73
C SER A 240 -10.03 -0.41 23.39
N LEU A 241 -10.79 0.03 22.38
CA LEU A 241 -10.25 0.40 21.08
C LEU A 241 -9.35 1.65 21.15
N ARG A 242 -9.74 2.66 21.94
CA ARG A 242 -8.93 3.87 22.17
C ARG A 242 -7.64 3.58 22.93
N GLU A 243 -7.72 2.76 23.98
CA GLU A 243 -6.54 2.35 24.77
C GLU A 243 -5.59 1.53 23.90
N TRP A 244 -6.08 0.54 23.16
CA TRP A 244 -5.26 -0.24 22.23
C TRP A 244 -4.52 0.64 21.21
N SER A 245 -5.21 1.59 20.58
CA SER A 245 -4.55 2.45 19.60
C SER A 245 -3.50 3.36 20.24
N GLY A 246 -3.71 3.79 21.48
CA GLY A 246 -2.71 4.53 22.24
C GLY A 246 -1.50 3.65 22.54
N ASP A 247 -1.72 2.43 23.03
CA ASP A 247 -0.67 1.46 23.31
C ASP A 247 0.17 1.16 22.05
N GLN A 248 -0.46 1.02 20.88
CA GLN A 248 0.26 0.78 19.62
C GLN A 248 1.10 1.98 19.17
N VAL A 249 0.58 3.20 19.27
CA VAL A 249 1.34 4.42 18.94
C VAL A 249 2.51 4.60 19.89
N GLU A 250 2.30 4.38 21.19
CA GLU A 250 3.36 4.48 22.19
C GLU A 250 4.40 3.36 22.04
N ALA A 251 3.98 2.12 21.77
CA ALA A 251 4.91 1.05 21.42
C ALA A 251 5.74 1.42 20.18
N ARG A 252 5.11 1.99 19.16
CA ARG A 252 5.81 2.44 17.94
C ARG A 252 6.80 3.58 18.21
N ARG A 253 6.55 4.48 19.17
CA ARG A 253 7.52 5.52 19.57
C ARG A 253 8.82 4.95 20.10
N HIS A 254 8.74 3.83 20.82
CA HIS A 254 9.88 3.17 21.46
C HIS A 254 10.50 2.07 20.59
N PHE A 255 9.92 1.79 19.42
CA PHE A 255 10.39 0.79 18.48
C PHE A 255 11.01 1.46 17.24
N GLU A 256 12.27 1.16 16.95
CA GLU A 256 12.88 1.55 15.68
C GLU A 256 12.48 0.55 14.59
N SER A 257 11.50 0.92 13.77
CA SER A 257 11.06 0.07 12.66
C SER A 257 12.14 -0.04 11.58
N PRO A 258 12.46 -1.26 11.11
CA PRO A 258 13.44 -1.46 10.03
C PRO A 258 12.94 -0.96 8.66
N ARG A 259 11.63 -0.70 8.52
CA ARG A 259 11.01 -0.17 7.30
C ARG A 259 10.18 1.09 7.63
N PRO A 260 10.09 2.07 6.71
CA PRO A 260 9.20 3.21 6.88
C PRO A 260 7.73 2.75 6.99
N ASP A 261 7.05 3.23 8.01
CA ASP A 261 5.62 3.03 8.27
C ASP A 261 4.89 4.37 8.45
N ILE A 262 3.56 4.34 8.32
CA ILE A 262 2.74 5.54 8.28
C ILE A 262 2.80 6.30 9.62
N ILE A 263 2.71 5.60 10.76
CA ILE A 263 2.75 6.25 12.07
C ILE A 263 4.13 6.82 12.35
N GLY A 264 5.21 6.18 11.91
CA GLY A 264 6.56 6.75 11.97
C GLY A 264 6.66 8.10 11.24
N HIS A 265 6.04 8.23 10.07
CA HIS A 265 5.95 9.52 9.37
C HIS A 265 5.07 10.55 10.11
N LEU A 266 3.93 10.13 10.66
CA LEU A 266 3.06 11.02 11.43
C LEU A 266 3.72 11.49 12.74
N LEU A 267 4.43 10.61 13.44
CA LEU A 267 5.21 10.93 14.64
C LEU A 267 6.25 11.99 14.36
N ALA A 268 6.98 11.90 13.24
CA ALA A 268 7.99 12.87 12.86
C ALA A 268 7.43 14.26 12.50
N ASN A 269 6.15 14.33 12.11
CA ASN A 269 5.52 15.56 11.61
C ASN A 269 4.42 16.12 12.52
N THR A 270 4.14 15.46 13.64
CA THR A 270 3.12 15.89 14.61
C THR A 270 3.79 16.42 15.86
N LYS A 271 3.36 17.61 16.32
CA LYS A 271 3.88 18.19 17.57
C LYS A 271 3.55 17.27 18.74
N ASP A 272 4.52 17.05 19.63
CA ASP A 272 4.32 16.23 20.82
C ASP A 272 3.63 16.99 21.97
N ASP A 273 2.42 17.46 21.71
CA ASP A 273 1.53 18.05 22.70
C ASP A 273 0.28 17.19 22.91
N LYS A 274 -0.58 17.60 23.85
CA LYS A 274 -1.83 16.87 24.15
C LYS A 274 -2.69 16.67 22.89
N LYS A 275 -2.76 17.67 21.99
CA LYS A 275 -3.57 17.58 20.77
C LYS A 275 -2.93 16.63 19.76
N GLY A 276 -1.61 16.70 19.59
CA GLY A 276 -0.86 15.82 18.71
C GLY A 276 -0.94 14.36 19.12
N ARG A 277 -0.85 14.04 20.43
CA ARG A 277 -1.03 12.66 20.92
C ARG A 277 -2.44 12.13 20.66
N ILE A 278 -3.47 12.94 20.94
CA ILE A 278 -4.87 12.58 20.64
C ILE A 278 -5.05 12.31 19.14
N LEU A 279 -4.46 13.17 18.29
CA LEU A 279 -4.51 13.00 16.83
C LEU A 279 -3.84 11.69 16.41
N LEU A 280 -2.62 11.40 16.87
CA LEU A 280 -1.90 10.19 16.50
C LEU A 280 -2.65 8.91 16.92
N HIS A 281 -3.26 8.91 18.10
CA HIS A 281 -4.08 7.77 18.54
C HIS A 281 -5.34 7.63 17.67
N ALA A 282 -5.93 8.75 17.23
CA ALA A 282 -7.08 8.72 16.33
C ALA A 282 -6.70 8.26 14.91
N GLU A 283 -5.53 8.65 14.41
CA GLU A 283 -5.00 8.21 13.11
C GLU A 283 -4.63 6.73 13.13
N GLY A 284 -4.00 6.22 14.20
CA GLY A 284 -3.64 4.81 14.33
C GLY A 284 -4.84 3.87 14.20
N ARG A 285 -5.94 4.14 14.91
CA ARG A 285 -7.19 3.38 14.78
C ARG A 285 -7.84 3.55 13.41
N LEU A 286 -7.75 4.74 12.81
CA LEU A 286 -8.38 5.04 11.52
C LEU A 286 -7.67 4.29 10.40
N ILE A 287 -6.33 4.31 10.38
CA ILE A 287 -5.53 3.65 9.34
C ILE A 287 -5.80 2.15 9.34
N VAL A 288 -5.74 1.50 10.50
CA VAL A 288 -6.01 0.05 10.58
C VAL A 288 -7.48 -0.25 10.31
N GLY A 289 -8.42 0.44 10.96
CA GLY A 289 -9.84 0.18 10.78
C GLY A 289 -10.31 0.39 9.33
N ALA A 290 -9.92 1.51 8.71
CA ALA A 290 -10.34 1.84 7.35
C ALA A 290 -9.64 1.00 6.28
N GLY A 291 -8.36 0.64 6.47
CA GLY A 291 -7.62 -0.15 5.48
C GLY A 291 -7.95 -1.64 5.53
N SER A 292 -8.27 -2.18 6.70
CA SER A 292 -8.46 -3.62 6.87
C SER A 292 -9.86 -4.10 6.48
N ASP A 293 -10.90 -3.45 7.01
CA ASP A 293 -12.29 -3.93 6.81
C ASP A 293 -12.73 -3.80 5.34
N THR A 294 -12.45 -2.66 4.70
CA THR A 294 -12.85 -2.44 3.30
C THR A 294 -12.11 -3.35 2.33
N THR A 295 -10.81 -3.55 2.53
CA THR A 295 -10.00 -4.40 1.65
C THR A 295 -10.34 -5.88 1.89
N GLY A 296 -10.58 -6.27 3.14
CA GLY A 296 -11.06 -7.62 3.49
C GLY A 296 -12.38 -7.96 2.80
N SER A 297 -13.37 -7.08 2.87
CA SER A 297 -14.66 -7.26 2.16
C SER A 297 -14.49 -7.28 0.64
N ALA A 298 -13.66 -6.39 0.07
CA ALA A 298 -13.39 -6.38 -1.37
C ALA A 298 -12.78 -7.71 -1.85
N LEU A 299 -11.79 -8.22 -1.11
CA LEU A 299 -11.15 -9.49 -1.41
C LEU A 299 -12.12 -10.67 -1.29
N ALA A 300 -12.98 -10.69 -0.27
CA ALA A 300 -13.99 -11.73 -0.11
C ALA A 300 -14.98 -11.75 -1.29
N VAL A 301 -15.44 -10.59 -1.76
CA VAL A 301 -16.26 -10.46 -2.97
C VAL A 301 -15.50 -10.97 -4.20
N LEU A 302 -14.26 -10.52 -4.39
CA LEU A 302 -13.44 -10.93 -5.53
C LEU A 302 -13.23 -12.44 -5.58
N LEU A 303 -12.90 -13.08 -4.45
CA LEU A 303 -12.74 -14.53 -4.40
C LEU A 303 -14.05 -15.27 -4.67
N THR A 304 -15.18 -14.76 -4.14
CA THR A 304 -16.52 -15.31 -4.43
C THR A 304 -16.84 -15.20 -5.93
N PHE A 305 -16.49 -14.07 -6.56
CA PHE A 305 -16.68 -13.88 -8.00
C PHE A 305 -15.75 -14.77 -8.81
N MET A 306 -14.51 -15.00 -8.38
CA MET A 306 -13.62 -15.96 -9.04
C MET A 306 -14.19 -17.38 -8.97
N ALA A 307 -14.79 -17.77 -7.85
CA ALA A 307 -15.45 -19.07 -7.70
C ALA A 307 -16.74 -19.20 -8.52
N TYR A 308 -17.48 -18.11 -8.73
CA TYR A 308 -18.73 -18.14 -9.49
C TYR A 308 -18.51 -18.01 -11.01
N PHE A 309 -17.66 -17.08 -11.43
CA PHE A 309 -17.37 -16.80 -12.83
C PHE A 309 -16.10 -17.53 -13.31
N HIS A 310 -16.18 -18.86 -13.39
CA HIS A 310 -15.06 -19.71 -13.77
C HIS A 310 -14.38 -19.32 -15.09
N ASP A 311 -15.14 -18.85 -16.09
CA ASP A 311 -14.58 -18.38 -17.36
C ASP A 311 -13.59 -17.21 -17.19
N TYR A 312 -13.87 -16.28 -16.28
CA TYR A 312 -12.95 -15.19 -15.96
C TYR A 312 -11.78 -15.67 -15.12
N GLN A 313 -11.99 -16.64 -14.22
CA GLN A 313 -10.91 -17.25 -13.44
C GLN A 313 -9.85 -17.90 -14.36
N GLU A 314 -10.27 -18.68 -15.36
CA GLU A 314 -9.34 -19.33 -16.30
C GLU A 314 -8.62 -18.33 -17.20
N LYS A 315 -9.34 -17.33 -17.75
CA LYS A 315 -8.71 -16.26 -18.55
C LYS A 315 -7.69 -15.46 -17.73
N LEU A 316 -8.00 -15.21 -16.46
CA LEU A 316 -7.12 -14.48 -15.55
C LEU A 316 -5.89 -15.32 -15.20
N HIS A 317 -6.05 -16.62 -14.95
CA HIS A 317 -4.93 -17.54 -14.79
C HIS A 317 -3.95 -17.44 -15.97
N ASP A 318 -4.44 -17.46 -17.22
CA ASP A 318 -3.59 -17.35 -18.41
C ASP A 318 -2.87 -15.98 -18.55
N GLU A 319 -3.50 -14.88 -18.12
CA GLU A 319 -2.87 -13.56 -18.07
C GLU A 319 -1.77 -13.51 -16.99
N VAL A 320 -2.07 -14.06 -15.83
CA VAL A 320 -1.21 -14.02 -14.66
C VAL A 320 0.01 -14.93 -14.84
N GLU A 321 -0.15 -16.15 -15.38
CA GLU A 321 0.97 -17.06 -15.68
C GLU A 321 2.07 -16.41 -16.53
N LYS A 322 1.68 -15.61 -17.53
CA LYS A 322 2.64 -14.85 -18.36
C LYS A 322 3.40 -13.80 -17.56
N THR A 323 2.78 -13.24 -16.53
CA THR A 323 3.38 -12.24 -15.65
C THR A 323 4.32 -12.88 -14.63
N PHE A 324 4.01 -14.10 -14.19
CA PHE A 324 4.84 -14.89 -13.28
C PHE A 324 5.99 -15.64 -13.96
N ALA A 325 6.17 -15.53 -15.29
CA ALA A 325 7.23 -16.20 -16.04
C ALA A 325 8.65 -15.92 -15.50
N ASP A 326 8.89 -14.71 -14.96
CA ASP A 326 10.15 -14.31 -14.31
C ASP A 326 10.15 -14.56 -12.79
N LYS A 327 9.22 -15.38 -12.28
CA LYS A 327 9.02 -15.77 -10.87
C LYS A 327 8.81 -14.63 -9.88
N THR A 328 8.56 -13.41 -10.37
CA THR A 328 8.39 -12.23 -9.51
C THR A 328 7.14 -11.47 -9.94
N TYR A 329 6.13 -11.48 -9.07
CA TYR A 329 4.93 -10.65 -9.24
C TYR A 329 5.17 -9.26 -8.69
N VAL A 330 4.64 -8.25 -9.38
CA VAL A 330 4.80 -6.84 -8.99
C VAL A 330 3.41 -6.22 -8.89
N CYS A 331 2.83 -6.20 -7.70
CA CYS A 331 1.48 -5.66 -7.44
C CYS A 331 1.31 -4.16 -7.74
N THR A 332 2.42 -3.43 -7.92
CA THR A 332 2.37 -2.02 -8.36
C THR A 332 2.07 -1.88 -9.85
N GLN A 333 2.28 -2.94 -10.65
CA GLN A 333 2.02 -2.93 -12.08
C GLN A 333 0.56 -3.32 -12.35
N PRO A 334 -0.19 -2.53 -13.13
CA PRO A 334 -1.53 -2.89 -13.53
C PRO A 334 -1.49 -4.04 -14.56
N GLN A 335 -2.48 -4.92 -14.51
CA GLN A 335 -2.72 -5.98 -15.49
C GLN A 335 -4.12 -5.83 -16.06
N THR A 336 -4.25 -6.07 -17.37
CA THR A 336 -5.42 -5.64 -18.14
C THR A 336 -6.71 -6.29 -17.65
N LEU A 337 -6.75 -7.63 -17.58
CA LEU A 337 -7.92 -8.36 -17.14
C LEU A 337 -8.09 -8.29 -15.62
N LEU A 338 -7.00 -8.41 -14.85
CA LEU A 338 -7.09 -8.34 -13.39
C LEU A 338 -7.69 -7.02 -12.90
N ASP A 339 -7.17 -5.89 -13.38
CA ASP A 339 -7.71 -4.57 -13.01
C ASP A 339 -9.15 -4.37 -13.48
N SER A 340 -9.52 -4.98 -14.61
CA SER A 340 -10.90 -4.94 -15.11
C SER A 340 -11.85 -5.70 -14.21
N ILE A 341 -11.45 -6.90 -13.74
CA ILE A 341 -12.20 -7.70 -12.76
C ILE A 341 -12.32 -6.95 -11.44
N ILE A 342 -11.22 -6.38 -10.94
CA ILE A 342 -11.22 -5.59 -9.69
C ILE A 342 -12.17 -4.38 -9.82
N ASN A 343 -12.06 -3.60 -10.89
CA ASN A 343 -12.92 -2.44 -11.07
C ASN A 343 -14.39 -2.81 -11.22
N GLU A 344 -14.72 -3.88 -11.95
CA GLU A 344 -16.12 -4.31 -12.09
C GLU A 344 -16.69 -4.88 -10.79
N ALA A 345 -15.88 -5.59 -9.99
CA ALA A 345 -16.30 -6.06 -8.68
C ALA A 345 -16.55 -4.90 -7.72
N LEU A 346 -15.68 -3.89 -7.70
CA LEU A 346 -15.86 -2.66 -6.92
C LEU A 346 -17.04 -1.81 -7.42
N ARG A 347 -17.45 -1.95 -8.69
CA ARG A 347 -18.64 -1.28 -9.24
C ARG A 347 -19.92 -1.96 -8.71
N LEU A 348 -19.99 -3.28 -8.77
CA LEU A 348 -21.17 -4.03 -8.32
C LEU A 348 -21.28 -4.09 -6.79
N CYS A 349 -20.16 -4.26 -6.10
CA CYS A 349 -20.12 -4.44 -4.65
C CYS A 349 -19.01 -3.59 -4.05
N PRO A 350 -19.16 -2.25 -4.05
CA PRO A 350 -18.20 -1.39 -3.38
C PRO A 350 -18.20 -1.69 -1.86
N PRO A 351 -17.03 -1.78 -1.20
CA PRO A 351 -16.95 -2.03 0.24
C PRO A 351 -17.61 -0.97 1.12
N ILE A 352 -17.92 0.20 0.56
CA ILE A 352 -18.68 1.28 1.20
C ILE A 352 -19.88 1.56 0.30
N LEU A 353 -21.10 1.22 0.74
CA LEU A 353 -22.31 1.38 -0.06
C LEU A 353 -22.82 2.83 -0.04
N PHE A 354 -22.72 3.48 1.12
CA PHE A 354 -23.01 4.89 1.33
C PHE A 354 -21.73 5.65 1.72
N ASN A 355 -21.33 6.65 0.93
CA ASN A 355 -20.16 7.47 1.23
C ASN A 355 -20.34 8.30 2.51
N SER A 356 -19.29 8.96 2.98
CA SER A 356 -19.46 9.96 4.04
C SER A 356 -20.32 11.14 3.58
N GLN A 357 -21.09 11.70 4.51
CA GLN A 357 -21.91 12.90 4.28
C GLN A 357 -21.04 14.11 3.86
N ARG A 358 -21.64 15.04 3.11
CA ARG A 358 -21.07 16.34 2.74
C ARG A 358 -22.02 17.44 3.19
N MET A 359 -21.50 18.65 3.36
CA MET A 359 -22.31 19.82 3.70
C MET A 359 -22.20 20.86 2.58
N ALA A 360 -23.34 21.42 2.17
CA ALA A 360 -23.37 22.52 1.22
C ALA A 360 -22.59 23.73 1.79
N PRO A 361 -21.71 24.35 0.97
CA PRO A 361 -20.82 25.40 1.44
C PRO A 361 -21.56 26.70 1.76
N LYS A 362 -20.81 27.67 2.26
CA LYS A 362 -21.33 29.03 2.48
C LYS A 362 -21.88 29.62 1.18
N GLY A 363 -23.09 30.16 1.21
CA GLY A 363 -23.82 30.64 0.03
C GLY A 363 -24.61 29.56 -0.73
N GLY A 364 -24.62 28.32 -0.26
CA GLY A 364 -25.34 27.21 -0.89
C GLY A 364 -24.63 26.63 -2.13
N LEU A 365 -25.32 25.75 -2.83
CA LEU A 365 -24.85 25.09 -4.05
C LEU A 365 -26.01 24.97 -5.04
N ARG A 366 -25.78 25.23 -6.33
CA ARG A 366 -26.76 24.96 -7.38
C ARG A 366 -26.33 23.74 -8.21
N ILE A 367 -27.20 22.73 -8.31
CA ILE A 367 -27.00 21.54 -9.14
C ILE A 367 -28.10 21.51 -10.21
N GLY A 368 -27.73 21.85 -11.44
CA GLY A 368 -28.70 22.05 -12.52
C GLY A 368 -29.70 23.15 -12.15
N ASP A 369 -30.98 22.79 -12.05
CA ASP A 369 -32.07 23.69 -11.67
C ASP A 369 -32.42 23.66 -10.18
N ILE A 370 -31.72 22.84 -9.39
CA ILE A 370 -31.96 22.69 -7.95
C ILE A 370 -30.98 23.58 -7.18
N GLU A 371 -31.52 24.45 -6.32
CA GLU A 371 -30.75 25.20 -5.34
C GLU A 371 -30.75 24.48 -3.99
N ILE A 372 -29.56 24.20 -3.49
CA ILE A 372 -29.30 23.55 -2.21
C ILE A 372 -28.81 24.63 -1.24
N PRO A 373 -29.58 24.93 -0.17
CA PRO A 373 -29.19 25.92 0.82
C PRO A 373 -27.85 25.60 1.50
N GLU A 374 -27.19 26.66 1.99
CA GLU A 374 -26.03 26.53 2.87
C GLU A 374 -26.33 25.61 4.06
N GLY A 375 -25.36 24.77 4.45
CA GLY A 375 -25.50 23.90 5.62
C GLY A 375 -26.33 22.63 5.40
N THR A 376 -26.95 22.45 4.22
CA THR A 376 -27.65 21.20 3.89
C THR A 376 -26.68 20.03 3.82
N VAL A 377 -27.02 18.93 4.50
CA VAL A 377 -26.27 17.67 4.44
C VAL A 377 -26.70 16.88 3.20
N CYS A 378 -25.73 16.56 2.35
CA CYS A 378 -25.92 15.78 1.13
C CYS A 378 -25.14 14.47 1.21
N LEU A 379 -25.69 13.41 0.61
CA LEU A 379 -25.07 12.09 0.55
C LEU A 379 -25.16 11.55 -0.87
N LEU A 380 -24.05 11.05 -1.39
CA LEU A 380 -23.98 10.32 -2.65
C LEU A 380 -23.07 9.11 -2.47
N GLY A 381 -23.66 7.94 -2.20
CA GLY A 381 -22.93 6.68 -2.15
C GLY A 381 -22.56 6.16 -3.54
N PRO A 382 -21.54 5.30 -3.68
CA PRO A 382 -21.17 4.70 -4.95
C PRO A 382 -22.23 3.72 -5.48
N PHE A 383 -22.95 3.02 -4.59
CA PHE A 383 -23.85 1.93 -4.99
C PHE A 383 -24.90 2.37 -6.03
N THR A 384 -25.66 3.44 -5.75
CA THR A 384 -26.69 3.95 -6.67
C THR A 384 -26.15 4.36 -8.05
N PRO A 385 -25.18 5.29 -8.17
CA PRO A 385 -24.65 5.68 -9.48
C PRO A 385 -23.93 4.54 -10.21
N HIS A 386 -23.38 3.55 -9.50
CA HIS A 386 -22.78 2.36 -10.10
C HIS A 386 -23.79 1.40 -10.74
N HIS A 387 -25.01 1.33 -10.22
CA HIS A 387 -26.11 0.48 -10.72
C HIS A 387 -27.13 1.26 -11.58
N ASP A 388 -26.84 2.51 -11.91
CA ASP A 388 -27.71 3.36 -12.72
C ASP A 388 -27.37 3.20 -14.21
N GLU A 389 -28.36 2.80 -15.02
CA GLU A 389 -28.18 2.63 -16.47
C GLU A 389 -27.89 3.94 -17.20
N ARG A 390 -28.14 5.11 -16.60
CA ARG A 390 -27.69 6.41 -17.11
C ARG A 390 -26.17 6.54 -17.09
N ASN A 391 -25.48 5.74 -16.27
CA ASN A 391 -24.02 5.74 -16.14
C ASN A 391 -23.37 4.48 -16.72
N PHE A 392 -24.00 3.31 -16.56
CA PHE A 392 -23.46 2.01 -16.98
C PHE A 392 -24.54 1.15 -17.65
N LEU A 393 -24.42 0.85 -18.94
CA LEU A 393 -25.37 -0.05 -19.62
C LEU A 393 -25.28 -1.46 -19.03
N GLN A 394 -26.40 -2.16 -18.85
CA GLN A 394 -26.43 -3.46 -18.16
C GLN A 394 -25.78 -3.34 -16.77
N ALA A 395 -26.24 -2.36 -15.98
CA ALA A 395 -25.57 -1.95 -14.75
C ALA A 395 -25.51 -3.05 -13.69
N ASN A 396 -26.42 -4.01 -13.70
CA ASN A 396 -26.46 -5.09 -12.70
C ASN A 396 -25.64 -6.33 -13.12
N GLU A 397 -25.06 -6.33 -14.32
CA GLU A 397 -24.29 -7.46 -14.85
C GLU A 397 -22.79 -7.29 -14.56
N PHE A 398 -22.10 -8.39 -14.27
CA PHE A 398 -20.65 -8.41 -14.09
C PHE A 398 -19.95 -8.54 -15.45
N ILE A 399 -19.48 -7.42 -15.99
CA ILE A 399 -18.82 -7.35 -17.31
C ILE A 399 -17.46 -6.65 -17.20
N PRO A 400 -16.37 -7.35 -16.83
CA PRO A 400 -15.00 -6.80 -16.83
C PRO A 400 -14.60 -6.12 -18.14
N GLU A 401 -15.06 -6.61 -19.29
CA GLU A 401 -14.78 -6.04 -20.62
C GLU A 401 -15.19 -4.57 -20.74
N ARG A 402 -16.09 -4.09 -19.88
CA ARG A 402 -16.48 -2.68 -19.75
C ARG A 402 -15.28 -1.74 -19.57
N TRP A 403 -14.21 -2.22 -18.94
CA TRP A 403 -13.00 -1.46 -18.66
C TRP A 403 -11.93 -1.61 -19.75
N THR A 404 -12.18 -2.44 -20.77
CA THR A 404 -11.22 -2.82 -21.82
C THR A 404 -11.86 -2.82 -23.21
N SER A 405 -12.38 -3.96 -23.66
CA SER A 405 -12.83 -4.19 -25.04
C SER A 405 -14.22 -3.64 -25.34
N ARG A 406 -15.02 -3.31 -24.32
CA ARG A 406 -16.39 -2.79 -24.44
C ARG A 406 -16.60 -1.47 -23.68
N PRO A 407 -15.80 -0.42 -23.95
CA PRO A 407 -15.88 0.84 -23.22
C PRO A 407 -17.20 1.59 -23.44
N GLU A 408 -17.94 1.28 -24.51
CA GLU A 408 -19.27 1.84 -24.81
C GLU A 408 -20.31 1.52 -23.73
N LEU A 409 -20.06 0.50 -22.91
CA LEU A 409 -20.90 0.14 -21.78
C LEU A 409 -20.76 1.11 -20.58
N ILE A 410 -19.83 2.06 -20.64
CA ILE A 410 -19.69 3.17 -19.67
C ILE A 410 -20.19 4.45 -20.34
N ILE A 411 -21.39 4.89 -19.97
CA ILE A 411 -21.96 6.17 -20.43
C ILE A 411 -21.29 7.33 -19.67
N ASN A 412 -21.15 7.20 -18.36
CA ASN A 412 -20.61 8.25 -17.50
C ASN A 412 -19.53 7.69 -16.57
N LYS A 413 -18.27 7.81 -17.01
CA LYS A 413 -17.11 7.31 -16.25
C LYS A 413 -16.91 8.01 -14.90
N ILE A 414 -17.37 9.26 -14.76
CA ILE A 414 -17.22 10.03 -13.51
C ILE A 414 -18.08 9.41 -12.39
N ALA A 415 -19.13 8.67 -12.74
CA ALA A 415 -19.95 7.94 -11.78
C ALA A 415 -19.20 6.79 -11.09
N PHE A 416 -18.06 6.34 -11.62
CA PHE A 416 -17.25 5.29 -10.99
C PHE A 416 -16.41 5.83 -9.83
N ILE A 417 -17.01 5.90 -8.65
CA ILE A 417 -16.39 6.43 -7.41
C ILE A 417 -16.23 5.42 -6.25
N PRO A 418 -15.70 4.20 -6.45
CA PRO A 418 -15.52 3.23 -5.34
C PRO A 418 -14.54 3.72 -4.27
N PHE A 419 -13.67 4.68 -4.61
CA PHE A 419 -12.72 5.33 -3.71
C PHE A 419 -13.07 6.80 -3.44
N SER A 420 -14.33 7.20 -3.64
CA SER A 420 -14.76 8.61 -3.62
C SER A 420 -14.02 9.46 -4.70
N MET A 421 -14.22 10.77 -4.69
CA MET A 421 -13.57 11.72 -5.60
C MET A 421 -13.25 13.06 -4.92
N GLY A 422 -12.33 13.82 -5.50
CA GLY A 422 -11.94 15.14 -5.02
C GLY A 422 -11.02 15.12 -3.79
N PRO A 423 -10.98 16.19 -2.99
CA PRO A 423 -10.06 16.33 -1.85
C PRO A 423 -10.23 15.27 -0.75
N TYR A 424 -11.39 14.61 -0.70
CA TYR A 424 -11.74 13.55 0.24
C TYR A 424 -11.78 12.17 -0.43
N MET A 425 -11.02 11.98 -1.51
CA MET A 425 -10.82 10.65 -2.08
C MET A 425 -9.99 9.78 -1.13
N CYS A 426 -10.18 8.46 -1.21
CA CYS A 426 -9.50 7.51 -0.33
C CYS A 426 -7.97 7.62 -0.45
N PRO A 427 -7.25 7.95 0.64
CA PRO A 427 -5.78 8.01 0.61
C PRO A 427 -5.16 6.62 0.44
N GLY A 428 -5.86 5.56 0.85
CA GLY A 428 -5.43 4.17 0.76
C GLY A 428 -5.64 3.52 -0.61
N LYS A 429 -6.19 4.22 -1.62
CA LYS A 429 -6.52 3.63 -2.93
C LYS A 429 -5.35 2.85 -3.55
N ALA A 430 -4.14 3.41 -3.51
CA ALA A 430 -2.97 2.77 -4.11
C ALA A 430 -2.61 1.46 -3.39
N VAL A 431 -2.66 1.45 -2.06
CA VAL A 431 -2.37 0.27 -1.22
C VAL A 431 -3.44 -0.81 -1.42
N ALA A 432 -4.72 -0.43 -1.36
CA ALA A 432 -5.84 -1.36 -1.58
C ALA A 432 -5.77 -2.05 -2.95
N MET A 433 -5.43 -1.30 -4.02
CA MET A 433 -5.26 -1.88 -5.36
C MET A 433 -4.06 -2.85 -5.41
N MET A 434 -2.95 -2.55 -4.71
CA MET A 434 -1.82 -3.49 -4.63
C MET A 434 -2.20 -4.77 -3.88
N GLU A 435 -2.91 -4.66 -2.75
CA GLU A 435 -3.41 -5.82 -1.99
C GLU A 435 -4.34 -6.70 -2.85
N MET A 436 -5.36 -6.10 -3.48
CA MET A 436 -6.29 -6.83 -4.34
C MET A 436 -5.60 -7.51 -5.52
N ARG A 437 -4.65 -6.82 -6.17
CA ARG A 437 -3.89 -7.40 -7.27
C ARG A 437 -3.02 -8.57 -6.80
N SER A 438 -2.24 -8.36 -5.74
CA SER A 438 -1.34 -9.36 -5.19
C SER A 438 -2.10 -10.62 -4.80
N VAL A 439 -3.13 -10.50 -3.96
CA VAL A 439 -3.90 -11.66 -3.48
C VAL A 439 -4.57 -12.40 -4.63
N ILE A 440 -5.32 -11.71 -5.50
CA ILE A 440 -6.08 -12.40 -6.55
C ILE A 440 -5.13 -13.04 -7.58
N ALA A 441 -4.05 -12.36 -7.97
CA ALA A 441 -3.09 -12.93 -8.92
C ALA A 441 -2.44 -14.19 -8.36
N HIS A 442 -1.87 -14.14 -7.15
CA HIS A 442 -1.23 -15.32 -6.54
C HIS A 442 -2.21 -16.48 -6.32
N LEU A 443 -3.43 -16.20 -5.89
CA LEU A 443 -4.41 -17.26 -5.61
C LEU A 443 -4.95 -17.92 -6.86
N VAL A 444 -5.28 -17.15 -7.90
CA VAL A 444 -5.76 -17.71 -9.18
C VAL A 444 -4.65 -18.43 -9.92
N GLN A 445 -3.41 -17.97 -9.79
CA GLN A 445 -2.22 -18.62 -10.36
C GLN A 445 -1.98 -20.01 -9.75
N ARG A 446 -2.10 -20.12 -8.41
CA ARG A 446 -1.75 -21.36 -7.70
C ARG A 446 -2.92 -22.33 -7.51
N TYR A 447 -4.16 -21.83 -7.46
CA TYR A 447 -5.34 -22.62 -7.15
C TYR A 447 -6.46 -22.43 -8.16
N ARG A 448 -7.27 -23.48 -8.33
CA ARG A 448 -8.63 -23.37 -8.80
C ARG A 448 -9.53 -23.13 -7.59
N ILE A 449 -10.29 -22.05 -7.64
CA ILE A 449 -11.18 -21.60 -6.57
C ILE A 449 -12.60 -22.03 -6.93
N ASP A 450 -13.21 -22.84 -6.07
CA ASP A 450 -14.54 -23.42 -6.28
C ASP A 450 -15.39 -23.26 -5.00
N PHE A 451 -16.72 -23.32 -5.12
CA PHE A 451 -17.57 -23.54 -3.96
C PHE A 451 -17.45 -24.99 -3.45
N PRO A 452 -17.68 -25.26 -2.15
CA PRO A 452 -17.72 -26.61 -1.60
C PRO A 452 -18.69 -27.52 -2.36
N LYS A 453 -18.35 -28.81 -2.48
CA LYS A 453 -19.21 -29.79 -3.16
C LYS A 453 -20.59 -29.84 -2.49
N GLY A 454 -21.64 -29.62 -3.27
CA GLY A 454 -23.03 -29.61 -2.79
C GLY A 454 -23.49 -28.25 -2.25
N ALA A 455 -22.66 -27.21 -2.30
CA ALA A 455 -23.10 -25.85 -2.03
C ALA A 455 -24.13 -25.39 -3.08
N ASN A 456 -25.23 -24.80 -2.62
CA ASN A 456 -26.25 -24.18 -3.48
C ASN A 456 -26.06 -22.66 -3.45
N PHE A 457 -25.04 -22.17 -4.16
CA PHE A 457 -24.76 -20.74 -4.25
C PHE A 457 -25.71 -20.07 -5.25
N ASP A 458 -26.38 -19.01 -4.80
CA ASP A 458 -27.22 -18.15 -5.62
C ASP A 458 -26.69 -16.71 -5.52
N ILE A 459 -26.23 -16.17 -6.66
CA ILE A 459 -25.64 -14.84 -6.72
C ILE A 459 -26.66 -13.73 -6.41
N GLN A 460 -27.94 -13.92 -6.76
CA GLN A 460 -28.99 -12.93 -6.48
C GLN A 460 -29.28 -12.89 -4.98
N LYS A 461 -29.34 -14.06 -4.34
CA LYS A 461 -29.46 -14.16 -2.89
C LYS A 461 -28.23 -13.58 -2.19
N TYR A 462 -27.02 -13.88 -2.70
CA TYR A 462 -25.79 -13.32 -2.17
C TYR A 462 -25.83 -11.79 -2.17
N TYR A 463 -26.26 -11.16 -3.27
CA TYR A 463 -26.43 -9.71 -3.32
C TYR A 463 -27.52 -9.20 -2.39
N SER A 464 -28.66 -9.89 -2.25
CA SER A 464 -29.75 -9.46 -1.36
C SER A 464 -29.40 -9.57 0.12
N ASP A 465 -28.49 -10.48 0.47
CA ASP A 465 -28.04 -10.70 1.85
C ASP A 465 -26.91 -9.72 2.25
N ILE A 466 -26.38 -8.90 1.33
CA ILE A 466 -25.43 -7.83 1.67
C ILE A 466 -26.15 -6.80 2.54
N VAL A 467 -25.68 -6.64 3.77
CA VAL A 467 -26.22 -5.66 4.71
C VAL A 467 -25.38 -4.39 4.73
N ASP A 468 -26.04 -3.28 5.03
CA ASP A 468 -25.39 -1.99 5.08
C ASP A 468 -25.11 -1.60 6.53
N HIS A 469 -23.84 -1.67 6.93
CA HIS A 469 -23.42 -1.33 8.27
C HIS A 469 -22.27 -0.32 8.33
N PHE A 470 -22.23 0.67 7.43
CA PHE A 470 -21.11 1.61 7.13
C PHE A 470 -20.15 1.06 6.09
N THR A 471 -19.62 -0.13 6.33
CA THR A 471 -19.04 -0.97 5.29
C THR A 471 -20.08 -2.00 4.81
N ALA A 472 -19.88 -2.57 3.63
CA ALA A 472 -20.71 -3.65 3.13
C ALA A 472 -20.47 -4.91 3.97
N GLY A 473 -21.52 -5.37 4.65
CA GLY A 473 -21.55 -6.65 5.36
C GLY A 473 -21.75 -7.77 4.38
N ILE A 474 -20.64 -8.31 3.88
CA ILE A 474 -20.64 -9.38 2.89
C ILE A 474 -21.07 -10.70 3.56
N PRO A 475 -22.03 -11.45 2.98
CA PRO A 475 -22.41 -12.76 3.51
C PRO A 475 -21.20 -13.69 3.62
N ASP A 476 -21.16 -14.50 4.68
CA ASP A 476 -20.11 -15.49 4.88
C ASP A 476 -20.09 -16.50 3.73
N GLN A 477 -18.93 -16.68 3.09
CA GLN A 477 -18.73 -17.65 2.02
C GLN A 477 -17.60 -18.62 2.39
N GLU A 478 -17.89 -19.91 2.24
CA GLU A 478 -16.87 -20.95 2.25
C GLU A 478 -16.46 -21.26 0.82
N LEU A 479 -15.15 -21.24 0.53
CA LEU A 479 -14.58 -21.62 -0.75
C LEU A 479 -13.54 -22.73 -0.56
N VAL A 480 -13.32 -23.51 -1.61
CA VAL A 480 -12.31 -24.56 -1.68
C VAL A 480 -11.22 -24.14 -2.67
N PHE A 481 -9.98 -24.20 -2.21
CA PHE A 481 -8.79 -23.90 -3.01
C PHE A 481 -8.14 -25.22 -3.40
N THR A 482 -8.30 -25.62 -4.65
CA THR A 482 -7.69 -26.84 -5.20
C THR A 482 -6.40 -26.47 -5.92
N PRO A 483 -5.23 -26.99 -5.52
CA PRO A 483 -3.97 -26.69 -6.20
C PRO A 483 -4.06 -26.97 -7.71
N ARG A 484 -3.60 -26.03 -8.54
CA ARG A 484 -3.40 -26.28 -9.97
C ARG A 484 -2.15 -27.15 -10.12
N ASN A 485 -2.21 -28.16 -10.99
CA ASN A 485 -1.02 -28.93 -11.34
C ASN A 485 -0.12 -28.02 -12.18
N VAL A 486 0.90 -27.42 -11.55
CA VAL A 486 1.92 -26.61 -12.22
C VAL A 486 3.03 -27.50 -12.77
#